data_AF-A0A3C1FPG5-F1
#
_entry.id   AF-A0A3C1FPG5-F1
#
_cell.length_a   1.000
_cell.length_b   1.000
_cell.length_c   1.000
_cell.angle_alpha   90.00
_cell.angle_beta   90.00
_cell.angle_gamma   90.00
#
_symmetry.space_group_name_H-M   'P 1'
#
loop_
_entity.id
_entity.type
_entity.pdbx_description
1 polymer ?
#
loop_
_entity_poly.entity_id
_entity_poly.type
_entity_poly.pdbx_seq_one_letter_code
_entity_poly.pdbx_strand_id
1 'polypeptide(L)' 'GIKSAAVDAMIGHLLNARDRDNFVAAAQALERALSAGHYVIPLNYLPVDWVGVSSELERPEKTPVYGYDMNSWWQEPKN' A
#
# COMPACT_ATOMS: atom_id res chain seq x y z
N GLY A 1 7.75 -2.58 23.20
CA GLY A 1 8.12 -1.99 21.91
C GLY A 1 9.29 -2.76 21.31
N ILE A 2 9.39 -2.80 19.99
CA ILE A 2 10.52 -3.41 19.26
C ILE A 2 11.79 -2.61 19.59
N LYS A 3 12.86 -3.30 19.99
CA LYS A 3 14.17 -2.72 20.29
C LYS A 3 15.23 -3.47 19.47
N SER A 4 15.47 -3.02 18.25
CA SER A 4 16.37 -3.70 17.31
C SER A 4 17.14 -2.68 16.49
N ALA A 5 18.47 -2.66 16.66
CA ALA A 5 19.35 -1.79 15.89
C ALA A 5 19.23 -2.04 14.37
N ALA A 6 18.95 -3.28 13.96
CA ALA A 6 18.74 -3.62 12.56
C ALA A 6 17.45 -2.97 12.01
N VAL A 7 16.36 -2.98 12.80
CA VAL A 7 15.09 -2.34 12.42
C VAL A 7 15.28 -0.82 12.32
N ASP A 8 15.90 -0.22 13.33
CA ASP A 8 16.16 1.24 13.36
C ASP A 8 17.03 1.67 12.18
N ALA A 9 18.08 0.90 11.84
CA ALA A 9 18.92 1.17 10.69
C ALA A 9 18.15 1.11 9.37
N MET A 10 17.31 0.08 9.16
CA MET A 10 16.55 -0.06 7.91
C MET A 10 15.49 1.03 7.74
N ILE A 11 14.86 1.49 8.84
CA ILE A 11 13.98 2.68 8.80
C ILE A 11 14.80 3.91 8.36
N GLY A 12 16.00 4.09 8.89
CA GLY A 12 16.91 5.16 8.49
C GLY A 12 17.24 5.12 6.99
N HIS A 13 17.54 3.94 6.44
CA HIS A 13 17.78 3.79 5.00
C HIS A 13 16.54 4.07 4.15
N LEU A 14 15.36 3.58 4.57
CA LEU A 14 14.09 3.81 3.88
C LEU A 14 13.77 5.31 3.74
N LEU A 15 13.96 6.08 4.83
CA LEU A 15 13.69 7.51 4.86
C LEU A 15 14.70 8.35 4.07
N ASN A 16 15.93 7.87 3.91
CA ASN A 16 17.00 8.59 3.22
C ASN A 16 17.20 8.17 1.76
N ALA A 17 16.51 7.14 1.27
CA ALA A 17 16.58 6.70 -0.12
C ALA A 17 16.19 7.83 -1.08
N ARG A 18 16.97 8.03 -2.15
CA ARG A 18 16.79 9.10 -3.14
C ARG A 18 16.29 8.62 -4.50
N ASP A 19 16.21 7.32 -4.68
CA ASP A 19 15.72 6.67 -5.88
C ASP A 19 14.84 5.47 -5.52
N ARG A 20 14.11 4.98 -6.52
CA ARG A 20 13.11 3.94 -6.34
C ARG A 20 13.72 2.61 -5.93
N ASP A 21 14.84 2.24 -6.53
CA ASP A 21 15.45 0.92 -6.34
C ASP A 21 15.98 0.79 -4.91
N ASN A 22 16.66 1.82 -4.42
CA ASN A 22 17.14 1.88 -3.03
C ASN A 22 15.98 1.93 -2.02
N PHE A 23 14.89 2.65 -2.34
CA PHE A 23 13.70 2.68 -1.48
C PHE A 23 13.06 1.29 -1.38
N VAL A 24 12.87 0.61 -2.51
CA VAL A 24 12.29 -0.75 -2.55
C VAL A 24 13.19 -1.74 -1.82
N ALA A 25 14.51 -1.69 -2.04
CA ALA A 25 15.47 -2.54 -1.35
C ALA A 25 15.42 -2.35 0.18
N ALA A 26 15.38 -1.10 0.66
CA ALA A 26 15.27 -0.78 2.08
C ALA A 26 13.93 -1.27 2.68
N ALA A 27 12.81 -1.10 1.96
CA ALA A 27 11.50 -1.57 2.41
C ALA A 27 11.46 -3.10 2.58
N GLN A 28 12.00 -3.83 1.60
CA GLN A 28 12.10 -5.29 1.68
C GLN A 28 13.08 -5.76 2.78
N ALA A 29 14.18 -5.03 3.01
CA ALA A 29 15.11 -5.35 4.09
C ALA A 29 14.48 -5.12 5.47
N LEU A 30 13.70 -4.05 5.62
CA LEU A 30 12.92 -3.79 6.83
C LEU A 30 11.89 -4.90 7.10
N GLU A 31 11.14 -5.33 6.08
CA GLU A 31 10.18 -6.43 6.21
C GLU A 31 10.88 -7.71 6.71
N ARG A 32 12.01 -8.10 6.10
CA ARG A 32 12.78 -9.28 6.55
C ARG A 32 13.25 -9.16 8.01
N ALA A 33 13.68 -7.97 8.43
CA ALA A 33 14.09 -7.73 9.81
C ALA A 33 12.91 -7.83 10.80
N LEU A 34 11.72 -7.37 10.43
CA LEU A 34 10.50 -7.49 11.23
C LEU A 34 10.04 -8.95 11.32
N SER A 35 10.02 -9.66 10.20
CA SER A 35 9.61 -11.06 10.10
C SER A 35 10.54 -11.99 10.89
N ALA A 36 11.86 -11.78 10.82
CA ALA A 36 12.83 -12.55 11.61
C ALA A 36 12.68 -12.36 13.13
N GLY A 37 12.13 -11.22 13.57
CA GLY A 37 11.90 -10.91 14.99
C GLY A 37 10.67 -11.57 15.60
N HIS A 38 9.80 -12.21 14.79
CA HIS A 38 8.58 -12.89 15.23
C HIS A 38 7.66 -12.01 16.12
N TYR A 39 7.61 -10.71 15.83
CA TYR A 39 6.84 -9.74 16.64
C TYR A 39 5.32 -9.85 16.45
N VAL A 40 4.89 -10.46 15.34
CA VAL A 40 3.48 -10.63 14.96
C VAL A 40 3.27 -12.02 14.36
N ILE A 41 2.04 -12.52 14.41
CA ILE A 41 1.60 -13.73 13.69
C ILE A 41 0.75 -13.26 12.52
N PRO A 42 1.22 -13.34 11.26
CA PRO A 42 0.42 -12.99 10.09
C PRO A 42 -0.77 -13.95 9.94
N LEU A 43 -1.95 -13.41 9.64
CA LEU A 43 -3.16 -14.19 9.42
C LEU A 43 -3.55 -14.18 7.93
N ASN A 44 -4.38 -13.23 7.52
CA ASN A 44 -4.91 -13.12 6.17
C ASN A 44 -5.12 -11.65 5.76
N TYR A 45 -5.32 -11.42 4.46
CA TYR A 45 -5.70 -10.13 3.90
C TYR A 45 -6.75 -10.32 2.79
N LEU A 46 -7.54 -9.29 2.51
CA LEU A 46 -8.45 -9.26 1.35
C LEU A 46 -7.68 -8.71 0.14
N PRO A 47 -7.58 -9.45 -0.98
CA PRO A 47 -6.78 -9.03 -2.13
C PRO A 47 -7.50 -8.03 -3.04
N VAL A 48 -8.78 -7.76 -2.78
CA VAL A 48 -9.65 -6.90 -3.60
C VAL A 48 -10.55 -6.06 -2.71
N ASP A 49 -10.89 -4.87 -3.20
CA ASP A 49 -11.89 -4.01 -2.59
C ASP A 49 -13.27 -4.29 -3.19
N TRP A 50 -14.24 -4.63 -2.36
CA TRP A 50 -15.63 -4.78 -2.78
C TRP A 50 -16.38 -3.47 -2.53
N VAL A 51 -16.90 -2.87 -3.60
CA VAL A 51 -17.65 -1.61 -3.53
C VAL A 51 -18.98 -1.77 -4.26
N GLY A 52 -20.09 -1.54 -3.57
CA GLY A 52 -21.42 -1.41 -4.17
C GLY A 52 -21.64 0.01 -4.66
N VAL A 53 -21.98 0.18 -5.93
CA VAL A 53 -22.14 1.50 -6.57
C VAL A 53 -23.47 1.56 -7.32
N SER A 54 -24.03 2.75 -7.47
CA SER A 54 -25.22 2.95 -8.32
C SER A 54 -24.92 2.57 -9.77
N SER A 55 -25.87 1.96 -10.46
CA SER A 55 -25.73 1.67 -11.90
C SER A 55 -25.72 2.92 -12.78
N GLU A 56 -26.08 4.08 -12.23
CA GLU A 56 -26.02 5.38 -12.92
C GLU A 56 -24.65 6.04 -12.86
N LEU A 57 -23.69 5.46 -12.11
CA LEU A 57 -22.38 6.05 -11.88
C LEU A 57 -21.33 5.44 -12.82
N GLU A 58 -20.67 6.30 -13.57
CA GLU A 58 -19.57 5.94 -14.46
C GLU A 58 -18.22 6.11 -13.76
N ARG A 59 -17.20 5.39 -14.27
CA ARG A 59 -15.85 5.38 -13.71
C ARG A 59 -14.80 5.18 -14.80
N PRO A 60 -13.54 5.61 -14.57
CA PRO A 60 -12.46 5.35 -15.51
C PRO A 60 -12.27 3.86 -15.76
N GLU A 61 -11.97 3.49 -17.01
CA GLU A 61 -11.67 2.09 -17.40
C GLU A 61 -10.49 1.53 -16.60
N LYS A 62 -9.48 2.37 -16.32
CA LYS A 62 -8.30 2.01 -15.55
C LYS A 62 -8.38 2.55 -14.12
N THR A 63 -8.44 1.64 -13.15
CA THR A 63 -8.31 1.98 -11.73
C THR A 63 -6.88 2.44 -11.40
N PRO A 64 -6.70 3.51 -10.60
CA PRO A 64 -5.39 3.90 -10.08
C PRO A 64 -4.67 2.78 -9.32
N VAL A 65 -3.34 2.89 -9.23
CA VAL A 65 -2.48 1.88 -8.58
C VAL A 65 -2.81 1.68 -7.10
N TYR A 66 -3.37 2.70 -6.44
CA TYR A 66 -3.69 2.69 -5.01
C TYR A 66 -5.16 2.31 -4.71
N GLY A 67 -5.88 1.76 -5.68
CA GLY A 67 -7.28 1.37 -5.53
C GLY A 67 -8.24 2.36 -6.20
N TYR A 68 -9.53 2.19 -5.93
CA TYR A 68 -10.56 3.05 -6.50
C TYR A 68 -10.48 4.48 -5.94
N ASP A 69 -10.80 5.47 -6.78
CA ASP A 69 -10.93 6.87 -6.37
C ASP A 69 -12.32 7.38 -6.75
N MET A 70 -13.19 7.57 -5.76
CA MET A 70 -14.55 8.05 -5.99
C MET A 70 -14.61 9.45 -6.58
N ASN A 71 -13.57 10.28 -6.37
CA ASN A 71 -13.52 11.62 -6.96
C ASN A 71 -13.30 11.57 -8.47
N SER A 72 -12.85 10.43 -9.00
CA SER A 72 -12.69 10.20 -10.44
C SER A 72 -13.95 9.72 -11.13
N TRP A 73 -15.05 9.48 -10.41
CA TRP A 73 -16.30 8.94 -10.92
C TRP A 73 -17.31 10.06 -11.18
N TRP A 74 -18.23 9.84 -12.12
CA TRP A 74 -19.21 10.86 -12.52
C TRP A 74 -20.54 10.22 -12.90
N GLN A 75 -21.58 11.04 -12.90
CA GLN A 75 -22.88 10.67 -13.45
C GLN A 75 -23.10 11.50 -14.71
N GLU A 76 -23.40 10.84 -15.82
CA GLU A 76 -23.76 11.53 -17.05
C GLU A 76 -25.05 12.36 -16.85
N PRO A 77 -25.14 13.59 -17.40
CA PRO A 77 -26.36 14.37 -17.36
C PRO A 77 -27.52 13.60 -17.99
N LYS A 78 -28.66 13.54 -17.30
CA LYS A 78 -29.90 12.99 -17.88
C LYS A 78 -30.43 14.02 -18.89
N ASN A 79 -30.38 13.69 -20.18
CA ASN A 79 -31.00 14.48 -21.27
C ASN A 79 -32.52 14.52 -21.14
#